data_AF-G0PGC4-F1
#
_entry.id   AF-G0PGC4-F1
#
_cell.length_a   1.000
_cell.length_b   1.000
_cell.length_c   1.000
_cell.angle_alpha   90.00
_cell.angle_beta   90.00
_cell.angle_gamma   90.00
#
_symmetry.space_group_name_H-M   'P 1'
#
loop_
_entity.id
_entity.type
_entity.pdbx_description
1 polymer ?
#
loop_
_entity_poly.entity_id
_entity_poly.type
_entity_poly.pdbx_seq_one_letter_code
_entity_poly.pdbx_strand_id
1 'polypeptide(L)'
;MNTRLVYAIAILAVFVSAQSDEEWDGTVRDKTEFCGEFAEYAPDFCQKFIKCCETQFDPSNGDKCQVKESFCAPNDDRKSGEGVCKFSNCTELITTTTTTTTPAPMYESINAAYQAVTILAPLAAALFCVM
;
A
#
# COMPACT_ATOMS: atom_id res chain seq x y z
N MET A 1 39.90 -18.80 1.87
CA MET A 1 38.58 -18.30 2.29
C MET A 1 37.67 -18.28 1.07
N ASN A 2 36.62 -19.11 1.08
CA ASN A 2 35.83 -19.46 -0.10
C ASN A 2 34.88 -18.33 -0.50
N THR A 3 35.17 -17.66 -1.61
CA THR A 3 34.40 -16.57 -2.25
C THR A 3 32.94 -16.93 -2.55
N ARG A 4 32.60 -18.23 -2.62
CA ARG A 4 31.23 -18.72 -2.83
C ARG A 4 30.28 -18.47 -1.67
N LEU A 5 30.81 -18.31 -0.45
CA LEU A 5 30.00 -18.09 0.75
C LEU A 5 29.55 -16.63 0.89
N VAL A 6 30.30 -15.69 0.30
CA VAL A 6 29.98 -14.25 0.36
C VAL A 6 28.81 -13.91 -0.56
N TYR A 7 28.70 -14.57 -1.73
CA TYR A 7 27.62 -14.33 -2.69
C TYR A 7 26.25 -14.85 -2.24
N ALA A 8 26.20 -15.91 -1.42
CA ALA A 8 24.93 -16.48 -0.94
C ALA A 8 24.20 -15.55 0.04
N ILE A 9 24.95 -14.72 0.78
CA ILE A 9 24.37 -13.82 1.79
C ILE A 9 23.77 -12.57 1.13
N ALA A 10 24.30 -12.14 -0.02
CA ALA A 10 23.82 -10.95 -0.73
C ALA A 10 22.46 -11.15 -1.43
N ILE A 11 22.08 -12.39 -1.77
CA ILE A 11 20.82 -12.68 -2.49
C ILE A 11 19.61 -12.74 -1.55
N LEU A 12 19.81 -12.97 -0.25
CA LEU A 12 18.72 -13.01 0.74
C LEU A 12 18.21 -11.64 1.18
N ALA A 13 18.90 -10.55 0.83
CA ALA A 13 18.56 -9.21 1.32
C ALA A 13 17.48 -8.47 0.50
N VAL A 14 16.99 -9.05 -0.61
CA VAL A 14 16.14 -8.32 -1.57
C VAL A 14 14.62 -8.52 -1.32
N PHE A 15 14.21 -9.37 -0.37
CA PHE A 15 12.78 -9.65 -0.12
C PHE A 15 12.20 -9.07 1.17
N VAL A 16 12.96 -8.29 1.94
CA VAL A 16 12.39 -7.50 3.04
C VAL A 16 11.86 -6.18 2.48
N SER A 17 10.92 -6.25 1.53
CA SER A 17 10.00 -5.14 1.31
C SER A 17 9.15 -5.06 2.57
N ALA A 18 9.41 -4.01 3.36
CA ALA A 18 8.74 -3.70 4.61
C ALA A 18 7.21 -3.84 4.44
N GLN A 19 6.65 -4.93 4.94
CA GLN A 19 5.30 -4.89 5.45
C GLN A 19 5.42 -4.03 6.70
N SER A 20 5.18 -2.72 6.57
CA SER A 20 4.79 -1.97 7.75
C SER A 20 3.50 -2.61 8.20
N ASP A 21 3.59 -3.47 9.20
CA ASP A 21 2.45 -3.96 9.97
C ASP A 21 1.86 -2.76 10.72
N GLU A 22 1.32 -1.78 10.00
CA GLU A 22 0.28 -0.94 10.57
C GLU A 22 -0.89 -1.91 10.79
N GLU A 23 -0.96 -2.44 12.01
CA GLU A 23 -1.99 -3.36 12.45
C GLU A 23 -3.35 -2.76 12.08
N TRP A 24 -3.96 -3.32 11.03
CA TRP A 24 -5.20 -2.80 10.49
C TRP A 24 -6.29 -2.85 11.56
N ASP A 25 -6.79 -1.67 11.95
CA ASP A 25 -7.90 -1.55 12.88
C ASP A 25 -9.22 -1.41 12.11
N GLY A 26 -10.01 -2.50 12.11
CA GLY A 26 -11.33 -2.54 11.47
C GLY A 26 -12.35 -1.56 12.08
N THR A 27 -12.08 -0.97 13.25
CA THR A 27 -12.93 0.01 13.93
C THR A 27 -12.54 1.46 13.65
N VAL A 28 -11.51 1.68 12.83
CA VAL A 28 -11.07 3.00 12.40
C VAL A 28 -11.49 3.24 10.94
N ARG A 29 -11.82 4.50 10.62
CA ARG A 29 -12.01 4.99 9.26
C ARG A 29 -11.09 6.17 9.04
N ASP A 30 -10.05 5.96 8.27
CA ASP A 30 -9.23 7.06 7.78
C ASP A 30 -9.86 7.64 6.51
N LYS A 31 -10.19 8.93 6.55
CA LYS A 31 -10.71 9.71 5.42
C LYS A 31 -9.77 10.86 5.06
N THR A 32 -8.55 10.86 5.61
CA THR A 32 -7.56 11.91 5.41
C THR A 32 -7.22 12.08 3.94
N GLU A 33 -6.86 11.00 3.25
CA GLU A 33 -6.55 11.03 1.82
C GLU A 33 -7.76 11.50 0.99
N PHE A 34 -8.93 10.88 1.21
CA PHE A 34 -10.16 11.24 0.52
C PHE A 34 -10.52 12.73 0.66
N CYS A 35 -10.46 13.27 1.88
CA CYS A 35 -10.75 14.69 2.10
C CYS A 35 -9.61 15.61 1.65
N GLY A 36 -8.38 15.10 1.57
CA GLY A 36 -7.23 15.77 0.96
C GLY A 36 -7.45 15.98 -0.54
N GLU A 37 -7.79 14.92 -1.27
CA GLU A 37 -8.11 14.98 -2.70
C GLU A 37 -9.31 15.91 -2.97
N PHE A 38 -10.34 15.84 -2.12
CA PHE A 38 -11.50 16.72 -2.24
C PHE A 38 -11.14 18.21 -2.06
N ALA A 39 -10.11 18.51 -1.27
CA ALA A 39 -9.65 19.85 -0.97
C ALA A 39 -8.58 20.37 -1.94
N GLU A 40 -7.98 19.53 -2.78
CA GLU A 40 -6.83 19.85 -3.64
C GLU A 40 -7.09 21.07 -4.55
N TYR A 41 -8.30 21.19 -5.09
CA TYR A 41 -8.66 22.28 -6.01
C TYR A 41 -9.39 23.44 -5.34
N ALA A 42 -9.39 23.47 -4.01
CA ALA A 42 -10.06 24.50 -3.24
C ALA A 42 -9.24 25.80 -3.21
N PRO A 43 -9.91 26.97 -3.19
CA PRO A 43 -9.23 28.24 -2.89
C PRO A 43 -8.71 28.32 -1.45
N ASP A 44 -9.31 27.56 -0.53
CA ASP A 44 -8.86 27.36 0.85
C ASP A 44 -8.91 25.85 1.15
N PHE A 45 -7.73 25.23 1.15
CA PHE A 45 -7.58 23.79 1.33
C PHE A 45 -8.19 23.34 2.67
N CYS A 46 -7.77 23.95 3.77
CA CYS A 46 -8.20 23.51 5.09
C CYS A 46 -9.68 23.70 5.34
N GLN A 47 -10.27 24.79 4.84
CA GLN A 47 -11.71 24.99 4.94
C GLN A 47 -12.47 23.87 4.23
N LYS A 48 -12.04 23.44 3.05
CA LYS A 48 -12.68 22.33 2.31
C LYS A 48 -12.40 20.97 2.91
N PHE A 49 -11.18 20.75 3.39
CA PHE A 49 -10.77 19.52 4.06
C PHE A 49 -11.64 19.26 5.30
N ILE A 50 -11.74 20.24 6.20
CA ILE A 50 -12.53 20.10 7.44
C ILE A 50 -14.00 19.90 7.11
N LYS A 51 -14.54 20.64 6.12
CA LYS A 51 -15.93 20.47 5.70
C LYS A 51 -16.20 19.06 5.14
N CYS A 52 -15.28 18.52 4.33
CA CYS A 52 -15.38 17.14 3.87
C CYS A 52 -15.43 16.19 5.07
N CYS A 53 -14.47 16.32 5.99
CA CYS A 53 -14.38 15.46 7.16
C CYS A 53 -15.66 15.48 8.02
N GLU A 54 -16.24 16.66 8.23
CA GLU A 54 -17.52 16.83 8.93
C GLU A 54 -18.67 16.13 8.22
N THR A 55 -18.78 16.25 6.90
CA THR A 55 -19.87 15.63 6.13
C THR A 55 -19.78 14.11 6.07
N GLN A 56 -18.58 13.55 6.24
CA GLN A 56 -18.38 12.09 6.27
C GLN A 56 -18.67 11.50 7.65
N PHE A 57 -18.72 12.31 8.71
CA PHE A 57 -18.99 11.85 10.06
C PHE A 57 -20.48 11.84 10.37
N ASP A 58 -21.09 10.66 10.27
CA ASP A 58 -22.47 10.41 10.69
C ASP A 58 -22.52 9.34 11.79
N PRO A 59 -22.64 9.72 13.07
CA PRO A 59 -22.70 8.77 14.17
C PRO A 59 -24.00 7.95 14.21
N SER A 60 -25.03 8.36 13.47
CA SER A 60 -26.36 7.73 13.52
C SER A 60 -26.61 6.77 12.35
N ASN A 61 -25.72 6.71 11.36
CA ASN A 61 -25.93 5.98 10.11
C ASN A 61 -24.71 5.13 9.70
N GLY A 62 -24.98 4.05 8.95
CA GLY A 62 -23.94 3.17 8.38
C GLY A 62 -22.99 2.58 9.42
N ASP A 63 -21.78 3.14 9.48
CA ASP A 63 -20.63 2.66 10.27
C ASP A 63 -20.71 3.01 11.77
N LYS A 64 -21.60 3.91 12.21
CA LYS A 64 -21.81 4.29 13.64
C LYS A 64 -20.54 4.70 14.39
N CYS A 65 -19.61 5.39 13.71
CA CYS A 65 -18.41 5.92 14.37
C CYS A 65 -18.78 6.91 15.48
N GLN A 66 -18.17 6.76 16.66
CA GLN A 66 -18.51 7.58 17.83
C GLN A 66 -17.58 8.77 18.02
N VAL A 67 -16.33 8.63 17.60
CA VAL A 67 -15.28 9.63 17.82
C VAL A 67 -14.80 10.15 16.47
N LYS A 68 -14.65 11.47 16.37
CA LYS A 68 -14.08 12.17 15.22
C LYS A 68 -12.85 12.96 15.64
N GLU A 69 -11.74 12.69 14.98
CA GLU A 69 -10.53 13.50 15.01
C GLU A 69 -10.41 14.23 13.68
N SER A 70 -10.39 15.56 13.72
CA SER A 70 -10.24 16.39 12.53
C SER A 70 -9.31 17.57 12.79
N PHE A 71 -8.25 17.66 12.02
CA PHE A 71 -7.26 18.74 12.08
C PHE A 71 -6.83 19.14 10.67
N CYS A 72 -6.44 20.40 10.47
CA CYS A 72 -5.78 20.84 9.26
C CYS A 72 -4.85 22.01 9.52
N ALA A 73 -3.61 21.91 9.05
CA ALA A 73 -2.62 22.97 9.00
C ALA A 73 -2.40 23.38 7.53
N PRO A 74 -2.74 24.63 7.15
CA PRO A 74 -2.48 25.10 5.79
C PRO A 74 -0.99 25.37 5.59
N ASN A 75 -0.50 25.12 4.39
CA ASN A 75 0.83 25.57 3.96
C ASN A 75 0.80 27.06 3.60
N ASP A 76 1.97 27.64 3.31
CA ASP A 76 2.14 29.07 3.03
C ASP A 76 1.26 29.58 1.88
N ASP A 77 0.94 28.73 0.91
CA ASP A 77 0.12 29.05 -0.26
C ASP A 77 -1.39 29.03 0.01
N ARG A 78 -1.82 28.52 1.19
CA ARG A 78 -3.22 28.25 1.59
C ARG A 78 -4.02 27.33 0.66
N LYS A 79 -3.41 26.86 -0.42
CA LYS A 79 -3.99 25.97 -1.43
C LYS A 79 -3.61 24.51 -1.20
N SER A 80 -2.65 24.27 -0.32
CA SER A 80 -2.28 22.96 0.18
C SER A 80 -2.22 22.97 1.71
N GLY A 81 -2.21 21.79 2.32
CA GLY A 81 -2.08 21.65 3.76
C GLY A 81 -1.95 20.20 4.19
N GLU A 82 -1.59 20.01 5.44
CA GLU A 82 -1.56 18.71 6.10
C GLU A 82 -2.79 18.58 7.00
N GLY A 83 -3.59 17.54 6.77
CA GLY A 83 -4.82 17.31 7.50
C GLY A 83 -4.84 15.93 8.14
N VAL A 84 -5.68 15.78 9.16
CA VAL A 84 -6.07 14.49 9.73
C VAL A 84 -7.59 14.45 9.72
N CYS A 85 -8.16 13.37 9.20
CA CYS A 85 -9.58 13.08 9.29
C CYS A 85 -9.76 11.59 9.61
N LYS A 86 -9.88 11.27 10.89
CA LYS A 86 -10.01 9.90 11.38
C LYS A 86 -11.26 9.77 12.23
N PHE A 87 -12.02 8.70 11.97
CA PHE A 87 -13.12 8.31 12.83
C PHE A 87 -12.75 7.02 13.55
N SER A 88 -13.07 6.93 14.83
CA SER A 88 -12.74 5.78 15.67
C SER A 88 -13.95 5.33 16.48
N ASN A 89 -13.85 4.11 17.01
CA ASN A 89 -14.97 3.40 17.63
C ASN A 89 -16.14 3.28 16.64
N CYS A 90 -15.79 2.90 15.40
CA CYS A 90 -16.74 2.54 14.36
C CYS A 90 -17.11 1.06 14.48
N THR A 91 -18.20 0.69 13.82
CA THR A 91 -18.54 -0.72 13.58
C THR A 91 -17.39 -1.40 12.86
N GLU A 92 -17.01 -2.58 13.35
CA GLU A 92 -15.86 -3.32 12.83
C GLU A 92 -16.07 -3.74 11.37
N LEU A 93 -15.10 -3.44 10.50
CA LEU A 93 -15.04 -3.99 9.15
C LEU A 93 -14.49 -5.41 9.20
N ILE A 94 -15.31 -6.36 8.78
CA ILE A 94 -14.88 -7.75 8.64
C ILE A 94 -14.14 -7.89 7.31
N THR A 95 -12.83 -8.14 7.38
CA THR A 95 -12.02 -8.46 6.20
C THR A 95 -12.11 -9.95 5.89
N THR A 96 -12.51 -10.32 4.67
CA THR A 96 -12.48 -11.71 4.19
C THR A 96 -11.13 -12.01 3.53
N THR A 97 -10.36 -12.94 4.09
CA THR A 97 -9.10 -13.38 3.48
C THR A 97 -9.37 -14.48 2.45
N THR A 98 -9.15 -14.20 1.16
CA THR A 98 -9.23 -15.22 0.10
C THR A 98 -7.88 -15.91 -0.04
N THR A 99 -7.83 -17.20 0.25
CA THR A 99 -6.62 -18.01 0.04
C THR A 99 -6.63 -18.61 -1.36
N THR A 100 -5.74 -18.15 -2.24
CA THR A 100 -5.53 -18.75 -3.57
C THR A 100 -4.46 -19.83 -3.48
N THR A 101 -4.83 -21.08 -3.75
CA THR A 101 -3.86 -22.18 -3.86
C THR A 101 -3.44 -22.32 -5.32
N THR A 102 -2.17 -22.06 -5.62
CA THR A 102 -1.59 -22.30 -6.96
C THR A 102 -1.09 -23.75 -7.05
N PRO A 103 -1.60 -24.57 -7.97
CA PRO A 103 -1.06 -25.91 -8.18
C PRO A 103 0.37 -25.85 -8.70
N ALA A 104 1.24 -26.75 -8.22
CA ALA A 104 2.61 -26.87 -8.74
C ALA A 104 2.59 -27.28 -10.23
N PRO A 105 3.49 -26.74 -11.07
CA PRO A 105 3.57 -27.13 -12.47
C PRO A 105 3.96 -28.61 -12.57
N MET A 106 3.06 -29.43 -13.12
CA MET A 106 3.32 -30.83 -13.47
C MET A 106 4.18 -30.83 -14.74
N TYR A 107 5.48 -31.09 -14.61
CA TYR A 107 6.34 -31.28 -15.78
C TYR A 107 6.15 -32.70 -16.31
N GLU A 108 5.51 -32.85 -17.47
CA GLU A 108 5.27 -34.18 -18.08
C GLU A 108 6.50 -34.75 -18.82
N SER A 109 7.60 -34.00 -18.95
CA SER A 109 8.84 -34.56 -19.50
C SER A 109 10.07 -33.70 -19.19
N ILE A 110 11.21 -34.38 -19.00
CA ILE A 110 12.53 -33.80 -18.71
C ILE A 110 12.99 -32.82 -19.82
N ASN A 111 12.40 -32.91 -21.03
CA ASN A 111 12.70 -32.02 -22.16
C ASN A 111 12.18 -30.59 -21.99
N ALA A 112 11.16 -30.35 -21.14
CA ALA A 112 10.63 -29.00 -20.91
C ALA A 112 11.57 -28.13 -20.04
N ALA A 113 12.36 -28.75 -19.15
CA ALA A 113 13.32 -28.05 -18.30
C ALA A 113 14.45 -27.38 -19.12
N TYR A 114 14.83 -27.97 -20.26
CA TYR A 114 15.82 -27.38 -21.16
C TYR A 114 15.29 -26.13 -21.88
N GLN A 115 13.99 -26.09 -22.20
CA GLN A 115 13.42 -24.92 -22.86
C GLN A 115 13.27 -23.71 -21.92
N ALA A 116 12.97 -23.93 -20.63
CA ALA A 116 12.95 -22.85 -19.64
C ALA A 116 14.31 -22.17 -19.45
N VAL A 117 15.42 -22.92 -19.53
CA VAL A 117 16.78 -22.37 -19.44
C VAL A 117 17.13 -21.53 -20.67
N THR A 118 16.63 -21.87 -21.86
CA THR A 118 16.89 -21.10 -23.09
C THR A 118 16.11 -19.78 -23.18
N ILE A 119 14.96 -19.65 -22.51
CA ILE A 119 14.17 -18.40 -22.52
C ILE A 119 14.79 -17.33 -21.60
N LEU A 120 15.57 -17.75 -20.59
CA LEU A 120 16.29 -16.84 -19.67
C LEU A 120 17.68 -16.41 -20.19
N ALA A 121 18.21 -17.08 -21.22
CA ALA A 121 19.53 -16.77 -21.78
C ALA A 121 19.68 -15.37 -22.44
N PRO A 122 18.68 -14.76 -23.11
CA PRO A 122 18.88 -13.47 -23.75
C PRO A 122 18.97 -12.30 -22.75
N LEU A 123 18.42 -12.43 -21.53
CA LEU A 123 18.55 -11.40 -20.50
C LEU A 123 19.98 -11.27 -19.96
N ALA A 124 20.78 -12.35 -20.06
CA ALA A 124 22.19 -12.30 -19.68
C ALA A 124 23.08 -11.61 -20.73
N ALA A 125 22.70 -11.61 -22.02
CA ALA A 125 23.47 -10.95 -23.06
C ALA A 125 23.24 -9.43 -23.12
N ALA A 126 22.04 -8.95 -22.74
CA ALA A 126 21.73 -7.52 -22.71
C ALA A 126 22.50 -6.74 -21.63
N LEU A 127 22.97 -7.41 -20.57
CA LEU A 127 23.77 -6.82 -19.49
C LEU A 127 25.26 -6.64 -19.83
N PHE A 128 25.76 -7.22 -20.94
CA PHE A 128 27.16 -7.05 -21.38
C PHE A 128 27.34 -6.10 -22.58
N CYS A 129 26.26 -5.57 -23.18
CA CYS A 129 26.34 -4.61 -24.28
C CYS A 129 26.11 -3.14 -23.87
N VAL A 130 25.96 -2.86 -22.58
CA VAL A 130 25.99 -1.49 -22.03
C VAL A 130 27.20 -1.37 -21.10
N MET A 131 28.40 -1.44 -21.69
CA MET A 131 29.63 -0.95 -21.08
C MET A 131 30.54 -0.42 -22.19
#